data_AF-A0A259MNX5-F1
#
_entry.id   AF-A0A259MNX5-F1
#
_cell.length_a   1.000
_cell.length_b   1.000
_cell.length_c   1.000
_cell.angle_alpha   90.00
_cell.angle_beta   90.00
_cell.angle_gamma   90.00
#
_symmetry.space_group_name_H-M   'P 1'
#
loop_
_entity.id
_entity.type
_entity.pdbx_description
1 polymer ?
#
loop_
_entity_poly.entity_id
_entity_poly.type
_entity_poly.pdbx_seq_one_letter_code
_entity_poly.pdbx_strand_id
1 'polypeptide(L)'
;MHSLLVPSIFLLLIAAAIAAPAAFAQVPPSEARCDQLIEYFDYYGQSRGEGVTDGARNMTRIGAQSDCDDGDYGEGIAIMEKLLRDKRMGIPGTDWTR
;
A
#
# COMPACT_ATOMS: atom_id res chain seq x y z
N MET A 1 45.92 -29.73 40.56
CA MET A 1 44.53 -29.57 41.04
C MET A 1 44.46 -28.13 41.53
N HIS A 2 43.95 -27.14 40.82
CA HIS A 2 42.65 -27.05 40.16
C HIS A 2 42.72 -26.04 39.02
N SER A 3 42.17 -26.44 37.86
CA SER A 3 41.74 -25.56 36.80
C SER A 3 40.74 -24.53 37.32
N LEU A 4 40.87 -23.27 36.91
CA LEU A 4 39.74 -22.36 36.77
C LEU A 4 39.89 -21.63 35.44
N LEU A 5 39.26 -22.26 34.45
CA LEU A 5 39.05 -21.79 33.10
C LEU A 5 38.15 -20.55 33.11
N VAL A 6 38.59 -19.54 32.36
CA VAL A 6 37.79 -18.68 31.47
C VAL A 6 36.78 -17.74 32.15
N PRO A 7 37.05 -16.42 32.19
CA PRO A 7 36.06 -15.45 32.60
C PRO A 7 34.98 -15.31 31.51
N SER A 8 33.72 -15.31 31.95
CA SER A 8 32.64 -14.49 31.40
C SER A 8 32.56 -14.35 29.87
N ILE A 9 32.28 -15.45 29.16
CA ILE A 9 31.64 -15.38 27.84
C ILE A 9 30.15 -15.66 28.06
N PHE A 10 29.47 -14.72 28.71
CA PHE A 10 28.02 -14.74 28.82
C PHE A 10 27.50 -13.39 28.35
N LEU A 11 26.51 -13.41 27.45
CA LEU A 11 25.83 -12.29 26.81
C LEU A 11 26.50 -11.65 25.59
N LEU A 12 26.47 -12.38 24.46
CA LEU A 12 26.40 -11.77 23.14
C LEU A 12 25.35 -12.51 22.31
N LEU A 13 24.07 -12.21 22.57
CA LEU A 13 22.96 -12.54 21.67
C LEU A 13 22.00 -11.34 21.62
N ILE A 14 22.45 -10.29 20.95
CA ILE A 14 21.52 -9.27 20.44
C ILE A 14 20.95 -9.85 19.15
N ALA A 15 19.77 -10.47 19.24
CA ALA A 15 19.00 -10.85 18.08
C ALA A 15 18.56 -9.57 17.35
N ALA A 16 19.29 -9.19 16.30
CA ALA A 16 18.87 -8.15 15.40
C ALA A 16 17.64 -8.66 14.63
N ALA A 17 16.44 -8.30 15.11
CA ALA A 17 15.22 -8.40 14.31
C ALA A 17 15.31 -7.32 13.22
N ILE A 18 15.97 -7.67 12.12
CA ILE A 18 15.97 -6.86 10.91
C ILE A 18 14.54 -6.95 10.37
N ALA A 19 13.70 -5.97 10.69
CA ALA A 19 12.43 -5.79 10.02
C ALA A 19 12.75 -5.58 8.54
N ALA A 20 12.52 -6.62 7.73
CA ALA A 20 12.67 -6.51 6.29
C ALA A 20 11.74 -5.39 5.80
N PRO A 21 12.22 -4.45 4.97
CA PRO A 21 11.33 -3.49 4.33
C PRO A 21 10.29 -4.29 3.55
N ALA A 22 9.01 -4.03 3.81
CA ALA A 22 7.93 -4.55 2.98
C ALA A 22 8.20 -4.06 1.56
N ALA A 23 8.72 -4.95 0.71
CA ALA A 23 8.91 -4.67 -0.69
C ALA A 23 7.52 -4.50 -1.29
N PHE A 24 7.11 -3.24 -1.53
CA PHE A 24 5.98 -2.96 -2.39
C PHE A 24 6.37 -3.49 -3.76
N ALA A 25 5.87 -4.67 -4.12
CA ALA A 25 6.05 -5.22 -5.45
C ALA A 25 5.54 -4.18 -6.44
N GLN A 26 6.42 -3.66 -7.30
CA GLN A 26 6.02 -2.72 -8.32
C GLN A 26 5.22 -3.49 -9.37
N VAL A 27 3.90 -3.39 -9.26
CA VAL A 27 2.95 -3.99 -10.21
C VAL A 27 3.12 -3.25 -11.53
N PRO A 28 3.32 -3.94 -12.67
CA PRO A 28 3.33 -3.27 -13.95
C PRO A 28 1.99 -2.54 -14.17
N PRO A 29 2.02 -1.31 -14.72
CA PRO A 29 0.80 -0.59 -15.06
C PRO A 29 -0.09 -1.43 -15.99
N SER A 30 -1.37 -1.56 -15.62
CA SER A 30 -2.34 -2.37 -16.35
C SER A 30 -3.76 -1.93 -16.00
N GLU A 31 -4.70 -2.20 -16.91
CA GLU A 31 -6.14 -2.00 -16.71
C GLU A 31 -6.62 -2.66 -15.42
N ALA A 32 -6.26 -3.92 -15.19
CA ALA A 32 -6.63 -4.64 -13.97
C ALA A 32 -6.16 -3.95 -12.67
N ARG A 33 -5.00 -3.29 -12.70
CA ARG A 33 -4.51 -2.54 -11.53
C ARG A 33 -5.26 -1.22 -11.38
N CYS A 34 -5.63 -0.55 -12.46
CA CYS A 34 -6.52 0.61 -12.41
C CYS A 34 -7.85 0.25 -11.74
N ASP A 35 -8.53 -0.78 -12.25
CA ASP A 35 -9.84 -1.23 -11.74
C ASP A 35 -9.78 -1.57 -10.26
N GLN A 36 -8.74 -2.29 -9.85
CA GLN A 36 -8.53 -2.68 -8.47
C GLN A 36 -8.44 -1.47 -7.53
N LEU A 37 -7.63 -0.46 -7.89
CA LEU A 37 -7.45 0.74 -7.07
C LEU A 37 -8.73 1.58 -7.01
N ILE A 38 -9.41 1.70 -8.15
CA ILE A 38 -10.68 2.40 -8.29
C ILE A 38 -11.76 1.74 -7.41
N GLU A 39 -11.91 0.42 -7.50
CA GLU A 39 -12.93 -0.32 -6.75
C GLU A 39 -12.66 -0.27 -5.23
N TYR A 40 -11.39 -0.33 -4.84
CA TYR A 40 -10.96 -0.16 -3.44
C TYR A 40 -11.36 1.22 -2.90
N PHE A 41 -11.09 2.26 -3.68
CA PHE A 41 -11.47 3.63 -3.32
C PHE A 41 -12.99 3.79 -3.24
N ASP A 42 -13.74 3.27 -4.21
CA ASP A 42 -15.20 3.39 -4.23
C ASP A 42 -15.86 2.66 -3.05
N TYR A 43 -15.29 1.53 -2.62
CA TYR A 43 -15.80 0.80 -1.46
C TYR A 43 -15.52 1.55 -0.16
N TYR A 44 -14.25 1.84 0.14
CA TYR A 44 -13.87 2.38 1.44
C TYR A 44 -14.01 3.90 1.53
N GLY A 45 -13.94 4.61 0.40
CA GLY A 45 -13.96 6.06 0.31
C GLY A 45 -15.34 6.67 0.57
N GLN A 46 -16.39 5.84 0.59
CA GLN A 46 -17.75 6.25 0.98
C GLN A 46 -17.94 6.36 2.50
N SER A 47 -17.07 5.76 3.31
CA SER A 47 -17.34 5.50 4.74
C SER A 47 -16.64 6.44 5.74
N ARG A 48 -15.82 7.40 5.30
CA ARG A 48 -14.80 8.04 6.17
C ARG A 48 -15.12 9.43 6.75
N GLY A 49 -16.38 9.86 6.85
CA GLY A 49 -16.70 11.08 7.62
C GLY A 49 -18.14 11.59 7.52
N GLU A 50 -18.53 12.45 8.47
CA GLU A 50 -19.85 13.10 8.54
C GLU A 50 -20.10 13.95 7.27
N GLY A 51 -20.97 13.46 6.37
CA GLY A 51 -21.69 14.30 5.41
C GLY A 51 -21.13 14.43 4.00
N VAL A 52 -19.98 13.84 3.65
CA VAL A 52 -19.46 13.89 2.27
C VAL A 52 -19.01 12.50 1.82
N THR A 53 -19.84 11.85 1.00
CA THR A 53 -19.45 10.65 0.27
C THR A 53 -18.52 11.07 -0.88
N ASP A 54 -17.22 10.81 -0.73
CA ASP A 54 -16.26 10.96 -1.84
C ASP A 54 -16.51 9.84 -2.86
N GLY A 55 -16.04 8.63 -2.57
CA GLY A 55 -16.23 7.42 -3.40
C GLY A 55 -16.24 7.70 -4.91
N ALA A 56 -17.24 7.15 -5.60
CA ALA A 56 -17.40 7.30 -7.05
C ALA A 56 -17.62 8.75 -7.53
N ARG A 57 -17.91 9.70 -6.63
CA ARG A 57 -18.14 11.12 -6.96
C ARG A 57 -16.88 11.97 -6.80
N ASN A 58 -15.78 11.40 -6.33
CA ASN A 58 -14.54 12.13 -6.16
C ASN A 58 -13.92 12.47 -7.53
N MET A 59 -13.73 13.76 -7.81
CA MET A 59 -13.26 14.23 -9.12
C MET A 59 -11.84 13.75 -9.46
N THR A 60 -10.97 13.53 -8.47
CA THR A 60 -9.63 12.98 -8.71
C THR A 60 -9.72 11.52 -9.15
N ARG A 61 -10.62 10.73 -8.53
CA ARG A 61 -10.89 9.34 -8.94
C ARG A 61 -11.58 9.25 -10.30
N ILE A 62 -12.41 10.23 -10.68
CA ILE A 62 -13.01 10.30 -12.01
C ILE A 62 -11.94 10.60 -13.06
N GLY A 63 -11.06 11.59 -12.82
CA GLY A 63 -9.95 11.90 -13.73
C GLY A 63 -9.02 10.71 -13.92
N ALA A 64 -8.64 10.03 -12.84
CA ALA A 64 -7.80 8.84 -12.92
C ALA A 64 -8.47 7.69 -13.71
N GLN A 65 -9.80 7.56 -13.61
CA GLN A 65 -10.52 6.60 -14.44
C GLN A 65 -10.43 6.97 -15.92
N SER A 66 -10.58 8.24 -16.28
CA SER A 66 -10.41 8.68 -17.67
C SER A 66 -9.02 8.33 -18.21
N ASP A 67 -7.95 8.58 -17.44
CA ASP A 67 -6.60 8.20 -17.85
C ASP A 67 -6.47 6.68 -18.05
N CYS A 68 -7.10 5.87 -17.18
CA CYS A 68 -7.14 4.42 -17.35
C CYS A 68 -7.94 3.98 -18.59
N ASP A 69 -9.11 4.59 -18.82
CA ASP A 69 -9.98 4.31 -19.96
C ASP A 69 -9.29 4.66 -21.30
N ASP A 70 -8.44 5.69 -21.31
CA ASP A 70 -7.64 6.12 -22.47
C ASP A 70 -6.37 5.27 -22.70
N GLY A 71 -6.07 4.33 -21.78
CA GLY A 71 -4.90 3.45 -21.85
C GLY A 71 -3.63 4.02 -21.20
N ASP A 72 -3.70 5.21 -20.62
CA ASP A 72 -2.64 5.88 -19.87
C ASP A 72 -2.54 5.33 -18.43
N TYR A 73 -2.49 4.00 -18.30
CA TYR A 73 -2.55 3.28 -17.02
C TYR A 73 -1.51 3.75 -16.00
N GLY A 74 -0.32 4.14 -16.45
CA GLY A 74 0.73 4.63 -15.56
C GLY A 74 0.32 5.91 -14.81
N GLU A 75 -0.33 6.84 -15.50
CA GLU A 75 -0.80 8.10 -14.92
C GLU A 75 -2.02 7.84 -14.02
N GLY A 76 -3.02 7.10 -14.52
CA GLY A 76 -4.21 6.76 -13.74
C GLY A 76 -3.89 6.03 -12.43
N ILE A 77 -2.97 5.05 -12.46
CA ILE A 77 -2.49 4.35 -11.27
C ILE A 77 -1.77 5.31 -10.32
N ALA A 78 -0.87 6.16 -10.83
CA ALA A 78 -0.14 7.11 -9.99
C ALA A 78 -1.09 8.08 -9.27
N ILE A 79 -2.11 8.58 -9.96
CA ILE A 79 -3.13 9.46 -9.39
C ILE A 79 -3.95 8.71 -8.33
N MET A 80 -4.40 7.49 -8.62
CA MET A 80 -5.17 6.69 -7.65
C MET A 80 -4.35 6.36 -6.40
N GLU A 81 -3.09 5.93 -6.55
CA GLU A 81 -2.23 5.67 -5.40
C GLU A 81 -1.96 6.92 -4.57
N LYS A 82 -1.80 8.08 -5.22
CA LYS A 82 -1.68 9.37 -4.52
C LYS A 82 -2.96 9.68 -3.75
N LEU A 83 -4.12 9.53 -4.38
CA LEU A 83 -5.41 9.75 -3.72
C LEU A 83 -5.60 8.86 -2.49
N LEU A 84 -5.23 7.58 -2.58
CA LEU A 84 -5.29 6.64 -1.46
C LEU A 84 -4.36 7.03 -0.31
N ARG A 85 -3.16 7.52 -0.60
CA ARG A 85 -2.23 8.07 0.40
C ARG A 85 -2.81 9.32 1.06
N ASP A 86 -3.33 10.25 0.28
CA ASP A 86 -3.91 11.51 0.77
C ASP A 86 -5.13 11.25 1.69
N LYS A 87 -5.92 10.21 1.36
CA LYS A 87 -7.09 9.77 2.15
C LYS A 87 -6.73 8.76 3.25
N ARG A 88 -5.44 8.45 3.43
CA ARG A 88 -4.91 7.52 4.44
C ARG A 88 -5.58 6.14 4.39
N MET A 89 -5.83 5.63 3.19
CA MET A 89 -6.56 4.36 2.97
C MET A 89 -5.63 3.16 2.82
N GLY A 90 -4.31 3.38 2.71
CA GLY A 90 -3.38 2.33 2.31
C GLY A 90 -3.56 1.99 0.82
N ILE A 91 -2.52 1.42 0.21
CA ILE A 91 -2.57 0.94 -1.16
C ILE A 91 -2.78 -0.59 -1.10
N PRO A 92 -3.85 -1.13 -1.69
CA PRO A 92 -4.07 -2.58 -1.66
C PRO A 92 -2.97 -3.32 -2.45
N GLY A 93 -2.64 -4.53 -1.99
CA GLY A 93 -1.83 -5.48 -2.75
C GLY A 93 -2.55 -5.94 -4.02
N THR A 94 -1.84 -6.67 -4.89
CA THR A 94 -2.42 -7.21 -6.13
C THR A 94 -3.46 -8.30 -5.90
N ASP A 95 -3.45 -8.91 -4.73
CA ASP A 95 -4.38 -9.94 -4.29
C ASP A 95 -5.68 -9.39 -3.70
N TRP A 96 -5.80 -8.06 -3.56
CA TRP A 96 -7.04 -7.46 -3.07
C TRP A 96 -8.16 -7.66 -4.09
N THR A 97 -9.25 -8.24 -3.59
CA THR A 97 -10.50 -8.42 -4.31
C THR A 97 -11.63 -8.08 -3.34
N ARG A 98 -12.78 -7.64 -3.86
CA ARG A 98 -13.95 -7.32 -3.04
C ARG A 98 -14.67 -8.57 -2.56
#